data_AF-A0AA38KDU3-F1
#
_entry.id   AF-A0AA38KDU3-F1
#
_cell.length_a   1.000
_cell.length_b   1.000
_cell.length_c   1.000
_cell.angle_alpha   90.00
_cell.angle_beta   90.00
_cell.angle_gamma   90.00
#
_symmetry.space_group_name_H-M   'P 1'
#
loop_
_entity.id
_entity.type
_entity.pdbx_description
1 polymer ?
#
loop_
_entity_poly.entity_id
_entity_poly.type
_entity_poly.pdbx_seq_one_letter_code
_entity_poly.pdbx_strand_id
1 'polypeptide(L)'
;MMFIRNGPLPNDPSIEAPQRVRKTHKDPETNHRLAKLPIDSKLKMNYEKQLRNATRRERAIERADNMSDVSSYISIPEEEYEKIIKDHPYFDRVKVWLSAHTLSWLTDKRKQLRTRTRDSDDTLNNAAPAQPLKRFRANNELNEVDPTIRPFISFDQAFLDLGLHGYNVPLALFTNKNIDFLNNNPISFRRTKISHIAGKPQILDLADVMKKMRDSRDAGTVRELELEHFEWIEATENFYAYQVSLYAEGTDAHEPTFYRKHFGFFENQVDSVKLYDLWKDIELEMHQKHQNKRTNFDLFDYRTEWGRVKSRFNAIGMRNQKSHTDSPPVSSSNSFPTGNKDKGSRIPCCIICGGAGHTYLVHDDNTHGPPKWATREGADLLHPRTRAWICSYWNIFSTCSKKCTAANHICTLCGGPH
;
A
#
# COMPACT_ATOMS: atom_id res chain seq x y z
N MET A 1 21.91 43.70 -22.00
CA MET A 1 21.98 42.37 -22.66
C MET A 1 21.48 41.32 -21.68
N MET A 2 20.30 40.77 -21.93
CA MET A 2 19.74 39.66 -21.15
C MET A 2 20.44 38.37 -21.57
N PHE A 3 21.27 37.79 -20.70
CA PHE A 3 21.73 36.42 -20.86
C PHE A 3 20.56 35.50 -20.51
N ILE A 4 19.90 34.93 -21.53
CA ILE A 4 18.92 33.86 -21.35
C ILE A 4 19.69 32.67 -20.75
N ARG A 5 19.38 32.32 -19.50
CA ARG A 5 20.00 31.20 -18.79
C ARG A 5 19.40 29.89 -19.29
N ASN A 6 20.06 29.22 -20.23
CA ASN A 6 19.74 27.86 -20.65
C ASN A 6 20.45 26.80 -19.77
N GLY A 7 20.48 26.99 -18.45
CA GLY A 7 21.19 26.11 -17.51
C GLY A 7 20.26 25.46 -16.48
N PRO A 8 20.61 24.28 -15.92
CA PRO A 8 19.74 23.46 -15.06
C PRO A 8 19.64 23.97 -13.60
N LEU A 9 19.92 25.24 -13.37
CA LEU A 9 19.76 25.81 -12.04
C LEU A 9 18.27 25.82 -11.71
N PRO A 10 17.88 25.49 -10.45
CA PRO A 10 16.49 25.57 -10.05
C PRO A 10 15.93 26.95 -10.40
N ASN A 11 14.72 26.98 -10.97
CA ASN A 11 13.89 28.19 -10.99
C ASN A 11 13.50 28.48 -9.55
N ASP A 12 14.44 29.04 -8.81
CA ASP A 12 14.24 29.48 -7.46
C ASP A 12 13.54 30.84 -7.54
N PRO A 13 12.27 30.95 -7.12
CA PRO A 13 11.49 32.19 -7.24
C PRO A 13 12.16 33.37 -6.50
N SER A 14 13.17 33.13 -5.66
CA SER A 14 13.98 34.18 -5.06
C SER A 14 15.03 34.81 -5.99
N ILE A 15 15.31 34.24 -7.16
CA ILE A 15 16.32 34.75 -8.12
C ILE A 15 15.74 35.87 -9.00
N GLU A 16 14.42 35.92 -9.19
CA GLU A 16 13.76 36.81 -10.16
C GLU A 16 13.25 38.15 -9.59
N ALA A 17 13.49 38.44 -8.30
CA ALA A 17 13.07 39.72 -7.72
C ALA A 17 13.89 40.88 -8.32
N PRO A 18 13.28 41.84 -9.06
CA PRO A 18 14.01 42.91 -9.75
C PRO A 18 14.74 43.90 -8.82
N GLN A 19 14.44 43.87 -7.52
CA GLN A 19 15.02 44.77 -6.51
C GLN A 19 16.20 44.17 -5.73
N ARG A 20 16.72 42.99 -6.12
CA ARG A 20 17.76 42.32 -5.34
C ARG A 20 19.17 42.89 -5.60
N VAL A 21 19.77 43.47 -4.57
CA VAL A 21 21.19 43.84 -4.59
C VAL A 21 22.03 42.59 -4.36
N ARG A 22 22.87 42.22 -5.32
CA ARG A 22 23.82 41.09 -5.16
C ARG A 22 24.73 41.35 -3.95
N LYS A 23 24.55 40.59 -2.87
CA LYS A 23 25.42 40.67 -1.68
C LYS A 23 26.77 39.98 -1.88
N THR A 24 26.82 38.95 -2.72
CA THR A 24 28.04 38.20 -3.03
C THR A 24 28.52 38.47 -4.45
N HIS A 25 29.83 38.68 -4.62
CA HIS A 25 30.52 38.84 -5.91
C HIS A 25 30.20 40.13 -6.69
N LYS A 26 30.19 41.27 -5.98
CA LYS A 26 30.09 42.61 -6.60
C LYS A 26 31.29 42.94 -7.48
N ASP A 27 32.44 42.37 -7.16
CA ASP A 27 33.71 42.61 -7.83
C ASP A 27 33.89 41.67 -9.05
N PRO A 28 34.15 42.22 -10.26
CA PRO A 28 34.44 41.43 -11.46
C PRO A 28 35.60 40.45 -11.32
N GLU A 29 36.64 40.80 -10.57
CA GLU A 29 37.81 39.94 -10.38
C GLU A 29 37.45 38.67 -9.60
N THR A 30 36.63 38.81 -8.57
CA THR A 30 36.08 37.69 -7.80
C THR A 30 35.25 36.75 -8.69
N ASN A 31 34.43 37.28 -9.59
CA ASN A 31 33.66 36.45 -10.53
C ASN A 31 34.58 35.68 -11.49
N HIS A 32 35.65 36.31 -11.97
CA HIS A 32 36.65 35.66 -12.82
C HIS A 32 37.38 34.53 -12.10
N ARG A 33 37.77 34.73 -10.83
CA ARG A 33 38.39 33.69 -10.00
C ARG A 33 37.45 32.50 -9.78
N LEU A 34 36.17 32.74 -9.53
CA LEU A 34 35.17 31.69 -9.34
C LEU A 34 34.86 30.92 -10.62
N ALA A 35 34.86 31.60 -11.78
CA ALA A 35 34.68 30.96 -13.08
C ALA A 35 35.82 29.98 -13.40
N LYS A 36 37.03 30.22 -12.89
CA LYS A 36 38.22 29.37 -13.09
C LYS A 36 38.32 28.18 -12.14
N LEU A 37 37.40 28.04 -11.16
CA LEU A 37 37.44 26.91 -10.24
C LEU A 37 37.19 25.57 -10.96
N PRO A 38 37.75 24.45 -10.47
CA PRO A 38 37.38 23.12 -10.93
C PRO A 38 35.88 22.87 -10.74
N ILE A 39 35.28 22.07 -11.64
CA ILE A 39 33.85 21.73 -11.63
C ILE A 39 33.43 21.19 -10.25
N ASP A 40 34.21 20.28 -9.67
CA ASP A 40 33.95 19.69 -8.35
C ASP A 40 33.86 20.75 -7.24
N SER A 41 34.74 21.75 -7.30
CA SER A 41 34.74 22.85 -6.32
C SER A 41 33.51 23.73 -6.49
N LYS A 42 33.13 24.06 -7.73
CA LYS A 42 31.91 24.83 -8.02
C LYS A 42 30.66 24.10 -7.53
N LEU A 43 30.56 22.81 -7.81
CA LEU A 43 29.43 21.96 -7.40
C LEU A 43 29.32 21.86 -5.87
N LYS A 44 30.43 21.56 -5.19
CA LYS A 44 30.45 21.48 -3.73
C LYS A 44 30.06 22.82 -3.08
N MET A 45 30.60 23.93 -3.57
CA MET A 45 30.25 25.27 -3.06
C MET A 45 28.77 25.60 -3.29
N ASN A 46 28.20 25.20 -4.42
CA ASN A 46 26.78 25.39 -4.71
C ASN A 46 25.89 24.54 -3.79
N TYR A 47 26.27 23.29 -3.54
CA TYR A 47 25.58 22.42 -2.59
C TYR A 47 25.56 23.00 -1.17
N GLU A 48 26.69 23.48 -0.67
CA GLU A 48 26.74 24.13 0.64
C GLU A 48 25.92 25.43 0.69
N LYS A 49 25.91 26.22 -0.40
CA LYS A 49 25.06 27.41 -0.51
C LYS A 49 23.58 27.01 -0.49
N GLN A 50 23.20 25.94 -1.16
CA GLN A 50 21.84 25.41 -1.16
C GLN A 50 21.40 25.02 0.26
N LEU A 51 22.22 24.27 0.98
CA LEU A 51 21.93 23.85 2.35
C LEU A 51 21.78 25.06 3.29
N ARG A 52 22.71 26.03 3.22
CA ARG A 52 22.61 27.27 4.00
C ARG A 52 21.37 28.09 3.66
N ASN A 53 20.98 28.15 2.38
CA ASN A 53 19.79 28.86 1.94
C ASN A 53 18.51 28.15 2.42
N ALA A 54 18.47 26.81 2.43
CA ALA A 54 17.37 26.02 2.96
C ALA A 54 17.16 26.27 4.46
N THR A 55 18.22 26.17 5.26
CA THR A 55 18.16 26.45 6.71
C THR A 55 17.71 27.89 7.01
N ARG A 56 18.10 28.87 6.17
CA ARG A 56 17.63 30.25 6.32
C ARG A 56 16.12 30.39 6.05
N ARG A 57 15.60 29.66 5.06
CA ARG A 57 14.15 29.64 4.75
C ARG A 57 13.35 29.03 5.89
N GLU A 58 13.79 27.90 6.41
CA GLU A 58 13.16 27.24 7.57
C GLU A 58 13.06 28.20 8.76
N ARG A 59 14.15 28.87 9.11
CA ARG A 59 14.15 29.87 10.19
C ARG A 59 13.26 31.08 9.93
N ALA A 60 13.15 31.52 8.67
CA ALA A 60 12.29 32.64 8.30
C ALA A 60 10.80 32.29 8.45
N ILE A 61 10.43 31.05 8.13
CA ILE A 61 9.07 30.51 8.34
C ILE A 61 8.74 30.48 9.84
N GLU A 62 9.68 30.01 10.67
CA GLU A 62 9.47 29.89 12.12
C GLU A 62 9.33 31.23 12.86
N ARG A 63 10.03 32.29 12.40
CA ARG A 63 10.13 33.56 13.12
C ARG A 63 9.25 34.68 12.57
N ALA A 64 8.51 34.43 11.49
CA ALA A 64 7.77 35.46 10.74
C ALA A 64 8.63 36.70 10.38
N ASP A 65 9.95 36.49 10.26
CA ASP A 65 10.92 37.54 9.95
C ASP A 65 10.94 37.83 8.45
N ASN A 66 11.23 39.08 8.09
CA ASN A 66 11.50 39.46 6.71
C ASN A 66 12.65 38.60 6.16
N MET A 67 12.38 37.83 5.09
CA MET A 67 13.34 36.91 4.48
C MET A 67 14.64 37.62 4.12
N SER A 68 15.71 37.33 4.86
CA SER A 68 17.07 37.77 4.50
C SER A 68 17.47 37.20 3.14
N ASP A 69 18.24 37.98 2.36
CA ASP A 69 18.74 37.57 1.05
C ASP A 69 19.45 36.20 1.08
N VAL A 70 19.07 35.33 0.13
CA VAL A 70 19.75 34.06 -0.11
C VAL A 70 21.01 34.27 -0.94
N SER A 71 22.02 33.44 -0.71
CA SER A 71 23.28 33.52 -1.43
C SER A 71 23.12 32.96 -2.85
N SER A 72 23.66 33.67 -3.85
CA SER A 72 23.59 33.23 -5.26
C SER A 72 24.54 32.07 -5.56
N TYR A 73 24.11 31.16 -6.42
CA TYR A 73 24.92 30.05 -6.93
C TYR A 73 26.00 30.53 -7.90
N ILE A 74 27.12 29.82 -7.93
CA ILE A 74 28.16 29.95 -8.96
C ILE A 74 27.60 29.32 -10.23
N SER A 75 27.62 30.07 -11.33
CA SER A 75 27.18 29.56 -12.63
C SER A 75 28.16 28.48 -13.14
N ILE A 76 27.61 27.37 -13.61
CA ILE A 76 28.35 26.30 -14.29
C ILE A 76 27.89 26.35 -15.76
N PRO A 77 28.82 26.53 -16.71
CA PRO A 77 28.47 26.65 -18.12
C PRO A 77 28.11 25.27 -18.71
N GLU A 78 27.38 25.23 -19.82
CA GLU A 78 26.82 23.98 -20.37
C GLU A 78 27.93 22.99 -20.79
N GLU A 79 29.07 23.49 -21.25
CA GLU A 79 30.23 22.68 -21.65
C GLU A 79 30.85 21.93 -20.46
N GLU A 80 30.76 22.48 -19.24
CA GLU A 80 31.18 21.78 -18.03
C GLU A 80 30.19 20.67 -17.65
N TYR A 81 28.89 20.88 -17.88
CA TYR A 81 27.89 19.82 -17.71
C TYR A 81 28.05 18.69 -18.73
N GLU A 82 28.44 19.00 -19.97
CA GLU A 82 28.72 17.94 -20.97
C GLU A 82 29.83 17.00 -20.54
N LYS A 83 30.88 17.52 -19.88
CA LYS A 83 31.97 16.69 -19.32
C LYS A 83 31.44 15.72 -18.27
N ILE A 84 30.55 16.19 -17.41
CA ILE A 84 29.85 15.36 -16.41
C ILE A 84 29.00 14.28 -17.10
N ILE A 85 28.29 14.62 -18.17
CA ILE A 85 27.40 13.68 -18.89
C ILE A 85 28.21 12.56 -19.57
N LYS A 86 29.32 12.92 -20.22
CA LYS A 86 30.14 11.99 -21.03
C LYS A 86 30.93 10.99 -20.18
N ASP A 87 31.40 11.38 -18.99
CA ASP A 87 32.20 10.53 -18.11
C ASP A 87 31.33 9.92 -16.99
N HIS A 88 31.09 8.61 -17.06
CA HIS A 88 30.23 7.90 -16.10
C HIS A 88 30.85 7.81 -14.70
N PRO A 89 32.11 7.38 -14.52
CA PRO A 89 32.79 7.48 -13.24
C PRO A 89 32.78 8.89 -12.64
N TYR A 90 32.98 9.92 -13.46
CA TYR A 90 32.96 11.31 -12.99
C TYR A 90 31.57 11.73 -12.50
N PHE A 91 30.51 11.40 -13.24
CA PHE A 91 29.12 11.63 -12.83
C PHE A 91 28.82 10.99 -11.46
N ASP A 92 29.19 9.73 -11.27
CA ASP A 92 28.91 9.01 -10.03
C ASP A 92 29.61 9.62 -8.82
N ARG A 93 30.78 10.24 -9.01
CA ARG A 93 31.48 10.96 -7.96
C ARG A 93 30.81 12.28 -7.59
N VAL A 94 30.36 13.05 -8.58
CA VAL A 94 29.85 14.42 -8.34
C VAL A 94 28.35 14.49 -8.06
N LYS A 95 27.59 13.40 -8.31
CA LYS A 95 26.13 13.37 -8.14
C LYS A 95 25.64 13.73 -6.74
N VAL A 96 26.45 13.48 -5.72
CA VAL A 96 26.15 13.82 -4.32
C VAL A 96 26.07 15.33 -4.06
N TRP A 97 26.65 16.17 -4.92
CA TRP A 97 26.63 17.63 -4.80
C TRP A 97 25.63 18.29 -5.75
N LEU A 98 24.92 17.52 -6.56
CA LEU A 98 23.94 18.05 -7.50
C LEU A 98 22.58 18.18 -6.83
N SER A 99 21.85 19.24 -7.17
CA SER A 99 20.46 19.39 -6.76
C SER A 99 19.58 18.32 -7.45
N ALA A 100 18.46 17.96 -6.84
CA ALA A 100 17.51 17.00 -7.43
C ALA A 100 17.08 17.38 -8.86
N HIS A 101 16.84 18.67 -9.09
CA HIS A 101 16.52 19.21 -10.42
C HIS A 101 17.66 18.99 -11.43
N THR A 102 18.90 19.33 -11.04
CA THR A 102 20.07 19.16 -11.90
C THR A 102 20.36 17.68 -12.19
N LEU A 103 20.13 16.80 -11.22
CA LEU A 103 20.25 15.34 -11.40
C LEU A 103 19.24 14.80 -12.41
N SER A 104 17.97 15.22 -12.31
CA SER A 104 16.94 14.84 -13.27
C SER A 104 17.34 15.28 -14.68
N TRP A 105 17.68 16.56 -14.84
CA TRP A 105 18.08 17.12 -16.14
C TRP A 105 19.28 16.41 -16.77
N LEU A 106 20.31 16.09 -15.97
CA LEU A 106 21.49 15.35 -16.47
C LEU A 106 21.15 13.91 -16.87
N THR A 107 20.25 13.26 -16.13
CA THR A 107 19.79 11.89 -16.43
C THR A 107 19.00 11.87 -17.74
N ASP A 108 18.14 12.86 -17.97
CA ASP A 108 17.36 12.99 -19.20
C ASP A 108 18.24 13.32 -20.40
N LYS A 109 19.18 14.26 -20.27
CA LYS A 109 20.19 14.54 -21.31
C LYS A 109 21.00 13.28 -21.67
N ARG A 110 21.39 12.46 -20.68
CA ARG A 110 22.13 11.20 -20.92
C ARG A 110 21.28 10.17 -21.67
N LYS A 111 19.98 10.08 -21.37
CA LYS A 111 19.04 9.22 -22.14
C LYS A 111 18.95 9.68 -23.60
N GLN A 112 18.81 10.97 -23.85
CA GLN A 112 18.73 11.55 -25.21
C GLN A 112 20.01 11.32 -26.04
N LEU A 113 21.18 11.37 -25.40
CA LEU A 113 22.45 11.07 -26.07
C LEU A 113 22.56 9.59 -26.51
N ARG A 114 22.04 8.66 -25.70
CA ARG A 114 22.03 7.22 -26.04
C ARG A 114 21.06 6.86 -27.16
N THR A 115 19.92 7.55 -27.25
CA THR A 115 18.95 7.32 -28.34
C THR A 115 19.48 7.84 -29.68
N ARG A 116 20.19 8.96 -29.69
CA ARG A 116 20.77 9.54 -30.92
C ARG A 116 21.86 8.69 -31.59
N THR A 117 22.63 7.92 -30.82
CA THR A 117 23.68 7.06 -31.40
C THR A 117 23.10 5.86 -32.14
N ARG A 118 21.87 5.44 -31.81
CA ARG A 118 21.24 4.24 -32.38
C ARG A 118 20.54 4.51 -33.73
N ASP A 119 20.06 5.73 -33.95
CA ASP A 119 19.42 6.12 -35.22
C ASP A 119 20.42 6.37 -36.37
N SER A 120 21.73 6.44 -36.08
CA SER A 120 22.75 6.72 -37.11
C SER A 120 23.26 5.46 -37.83
N ASP A 121 23.02 4.26 -37.31
CA ASP A 121 23.51 3.00 -37.88
C ASP A 121 22.49 2.30 -38.80
N ASP A 122 21.21 2.68 -38.76
CA ASP A 122 20.12 1.98 -39.49
C ASP A 122 19.82 2.56 -40.89
N THR A 123 20.64 3.49 -41.41
CA THR A 123 20.40 4.11 -42.74
C THR A 123 20.89 3.32 -43.95
N LEU A 124 21.26 2.04 -43.80
CA LEU A 124 21.68 1.18 -44.91
C LEU A 124 21.03 -0.22 -44.80
N ASN A 125 19.71 -0.34 -45.05
CA ASN A 125 19.13 -1.43 -45.86
C ASN A 125 17.58 -1.41 -45.90
N ASN A 126 17.07 -1.14 -47.11
CA ASN A 126 15.91 -1.73 -47.78
C ASN A 126 14.53 -1.88 -47.10
N ALA A 127 13.62 -1.01 -47.54
CA ALA A 127 12.35 -1.30 -48.24
C ALA A 127 11.49 -2.53 -47.84
N ALA A 128 10.40 -2.26 -47.10
CA ALA A 128 9.03 -2.74 -47.36
C ALA A 128 8.02 -1.93 -46.51
N PRO A 129 6.77 -1.70 -46.97
CA PRO A 129 5.86 -0.76 -46.31
C PRO A 129 5.13 -1.44 -45.15
N ALA A 130 5.76 -1.43 -43.98
CA ALA A 130 5.07 -1.76 -42.74
C ALA A 130 4.33 -0.53 -42.21
N GLN A 131 3.03 -0.75 -41.96
CA GLN A 131 2.07 0.07 -41.22
C GLN A 131 2.72 1.06 -40.24
N PRO A 132 2.25 2.32 -40.16
CA PRO A 132 2.90 3.33 -39.33
C PRO A 132 2.86 2.91 -37.86
N LEU A 133 4.03 2.48 -37.34
CA LEU A 133 4.26 2.43 -35.91
C LEU A 133 3.95 3.83 -35.38
N LYS A 134 2.95 3.92 -34.50
CA LYS A 134 2.61 5.12 -33.75
C LYS A 134 3.87 5.61 -33.03
N ARG A 135 4.53 6.59 -33.65
CA ARG A 135 5.60 7.38 -33.05
C ARG A 135 5.03 7.96 -31.76
N PHE A 136 5.62 7.61 -30.62
CA PHE A 136 5.42 8.37 -29.39
C PHE A 136 5.94 9.78 -29.63
N ARG A 137 5.04 10.71 -29.93
CA ARG A 137 5.29 12.14 -29.73
C ARG A 137 5.26 12.36 -28.23
N ALA A 138 6.32 12.93 -27.67
CA ALA A 138 6.24 13.54 -26.36
C ALA A 138 5.29 14.74 -26.49
N ASN A 139 4.07 14.60 -25.97
CA ASN A 139 3.23 15.76 -25.70
C ASN A 139 3.89 16.50 -24.53
N ASN A 140 4.47 17.67 -24.82
CA ASN A 140 4.91 18.65 -23.82
C ASN A 140 3.73 19.48 -23.28
N GLU A 141 2.51 19.10 -23.60
CA GLU A 141 1.30 19.66 -22.99
C GLU A 141 1.07 18.89 -21.69
N LEU A 142 1.04 19.61 -20.57
CA LEU A 142 0.52 19.09 -19.31
C LEU A 142 -0.93 18.68 -19.59
N ASN A 143 -1.14 17.40 -19.89
CA ASN A 143 -2.48 16.86 -19.99
C ASN A 143 -3.13 17.07 -18.62
N GLU A 144 -4.25 17.77 -18.59
CA GLU A 144 -5.15 17.77 -17.46
C GLU A 144 -5.58 16.31 -17.25
N VAL A 145 -4.91 15.64 -16.31
CA VAL A 145 -5.30 14.28 -15.90
C VAL A 145 -6.59 14.45 -15.15
N ASP A 146 -7.70 14.15 -15.81
CA ASP A 146 -8.99 14.08 -15.15
C ASP A 146 -8.89 13.05 -14.02
N PRO A 147 -8.94 13.48 -12.73
CA PRO A 147 -8.80 12.58 -11.60
C PRO A 147 -9.97 11.60 -11.47
N THR A 148 -11.04 11.78 -12.27
CA THR A 148 -12.19 10.88 -12.32
C THR A 148 -12.02 9.75 -13.34
N ILE A 149 -11.08 9.88 -14.28
CA ILE A 149 -10.77 8.83 -15.25
C ILE A 149 -9.79 7.86 -14.60
N ARG A 150 -10.23 6.63 -14.36
CA ARG A 150 -9.36 5.56 -13.89
C ARG A 150 -8.19 5.37 -14.86
N PRO A 151 -6.94 5.29 -14.38
CA PRO A 151 -5.81 5.00 -15.24
C PRO A 151 -6.07 3.69 -15.98
N PHE A 152 -5.83 3.68 -17.29
CA PHE A 152 -5.96 2.48 -18.10
C PHE A 152 -4.81 1.55 -17.75
N ILE A 153 -5.12 0.44 -17.09
CA ILE A 153 -4.14 -0.54 -16.64
C ILE A 153 -4.10 -1.66 -17.67
N SER A 154 -2.90 -1.89 -18.22
CA SER A 154 -2.61 -3.00 -19.12
C SER A 154 -1.54 -3.88 -18.53
N PHE A 155 -1.68 -5.19 -18.71
CA PHE A 155 -0.68 -6.17 -18.29
C PHE A 155 0.14 -6.63 -19.49
N ASP A 156 1.47 -6.60 -19.38
CA ASP A 156 2.35 -7.20 -20.37
C ASP A 156 2.07 -8.70 -20.51
N GLN A 157 2.20 -9.23 -21.73
CA GLN A 157 1.91 -10.64 -22.01
C GLN A 157 2.77 -11.58 -21.15
N ALA A 158 4.04 -11.25 -20.90
CA ALA A 158 4.91 -12.10 -20.08
C ALA A 158 4.46 -12.16 -18.61
N PHE A 159 3.71 -11.16 -18.15
CA PHE A 159 3.09 -11.12 -16.83
C PHE A 159 1.77 -11.90 -16.79
N LEU A 160 0.98 -11.87 -17.86
CA LEU A 160 -0.19 -12.73 -18.04
C LEU A 160 0.20 -14.22 -18.10
N ASP A 161 1.30 -14.54 -18.80
CA ASP A 161 1.78 -15.91 -18.93
C ASP A 161 2.11 -16.58 -17.58
N LEU A 162 2.47 -15.79 -16.54
CA LEU A 162 2.64 -16.31 -15.18
C LEU A 162 1.35 -16.99 -14.68
N GLY A 163 0.23 -16.27 -14.74
CA GLY A 163 -1.06 -16.76 -14.29
C GLY A 163 -1.61 -17.88 -15.15
N LEU A 164 -1.46 -17.78 -16.48
CA LEU A 164 -1.86 -18.83 -17.44
C LEU A 164 -1.14 -20.16 -17.16
N HIS A 165 0.10 -20.11 -16.70
CA HIS A 165 0.89 -21.28 -16.34
C HIS A 165 0.80 -21.65 -14.85
N GLY A 166 -0.16 -21.09 -14.11
CA GLY A 166 -0.46 -21.48 -12.74
C GLY A 166 0.51 -20.96 -11.67
N TYR A 167 1.31 -19.93 -11.98
CA TYR A 167 2.16 -19.28 -10.99
C TYR A 167 1.38 -18.27 -10.17
N ASN A 168 1.51 -18.37 -8.84
CA ASN A 168 0.93 -17.40 -7.92
C ASN A 168 1.74 -16.10 -7.96
N VAL A 169 1.11 -15.03 -8.41
CA VAL A 169 1.71 -13.70 -8.48
C VAL A 169 1.33 -12.93 -7.20
N PRO A 170 2.32 -12.41 -6.42
CA PRO A 170 2.04 -11.67 -5.19
C PRO A 170 1.17 -10.44 -5.45
N LEU A 171 0.20 -10.18 -4.57
CA LEU A 171 -0.73 -9.06 -4.66
C LEU A 171 0.00 -7.72 -4.72
N ALA A 172 1.11 -7.58 -3.99
CA ALA A 172 1.92 -6.36 -3.99
C ALA A 172 2.39 -5.94 -5.39
N LEU A 173 2.56 -6.87 -6.34
CA LEU A 173 2.95 -6.53 -7.72
C LEU A 173 1.85 -5.82 -8.52
N PHE A 174 0.62 -5.79 -7.99
CA PHE A 174 -0.54 -5.19 -8.64
C PHE A 174 -0.80 -3.75 -8.22
N THR A 175 0.07 -3.10 -7.44
CA THR A 175 0.00 -1.64 -7.29
C THR A 175 0.32 -0.97 -8.63
N ASN A 176 -0.30 0.16 -8.96
CA ASN A 176 -0.05 0.94 -10.17
C ASN A 176 1.44 1.25 -10.31
N LYS A 177 2.11 1.62 -9.21
CA LYS A 177 3.56 1.88 -9.20
C LYS A 177 4.36 0.65 -9.66
N ASN A 178 3.98 -0.55 -9.23
CA ASN A 178 4.63 -1.78 -9.61
C ASN A 178 4.28 -2.22 -11.04
N ILE A 179 3.02 -2.08 -11.45
CA ILE A 179 2.58 -2.34 -12.82
C ILE A 179 3.29 -1.41 -13.81
N ASP A 180 3.36 -0.12 -13.51
CA ASP A 180 4.08 0.87 -14.31
C ASP A 180 5.57 0.51 -14.40
N PHE A 181 6.18 0.09 -13.29
CA PHE A 181 7.58 -0.34 -13.30
C PHE A 181 7.78 -1.57 -14.20
N LEU A 182 6.89 -2.56 -14.13
CA LEU A 182 6.94 -3.77 -14.96
C LEU A 182 6.79 -3.41 -16.45
N ASN A 183 5.77 -2.62 -16.79
CA ASN A 183 5.46 -2.21 -18.16
C ASN A 183 6.54 -1.33 -18.79
N ASN A 184 7.24 -0.51 -18.00
CA ASN A 184 8.33 0.33 -18.47
C ASN A 184 9.69 -0.40 -18.54
N ASN A 185 9.81 -1.59 -17.94
CA ASN A 185 11.06 -2.35 -17.89
C ASN A 185 10.94 -3.81 -18.39
N PRO A 186 10.21 -4.12 -19.48
CA PRO A 186 9.84 -5.49 -19.83
C PRO A 186 11.04 -6.38 -20.21
N ILE A 187 12.13 -5.77 -20.71
CA ILE A 187 13.36 -6.47 -21.13
C ILE A 187 14.32 -6.67 -19.95
N SER A 188 14.13 -5.92 -18.85
CA SER A 188 15.05 -5.93 -17.71
C SER A 188 14.93 -7.18 -16.86
N PHE A 189 13.84 -7.96 -16.99
CA PHE A 189 13.59 -9.14 -16.18
C PHE A 189 14.06 -10.42 -16.85
N ARG A 190 14.65 -11.31 -16.04
CA ARG A 190 15.04 -12.63 -16.49
C ARG A 190 13.79 -13.44 -16.84
N ARG A 191 13.90 -14.27 -17.88
CA ARG A 191 12.89 -15.26 -18.25
C ARG A 191 13.40 -16.67 -18.01
N THR A 192 12.52 -17.53 -17.51
CA THR A 192 12.78 -18.93 -17.22
C THR A 192 11.89 -19.81 -18.08
N LYS A 193 12.44 -20.91 -18.60
CA LYS A 193 11.69 -21.89 -19.41
C LYS A 193 10.93 -22.84 -18.50
N ILE A 194 9.66 -23.08 -18.80
CA ILE A 194 8.88 -24.12 -18.13
C ILE A 194 9.16 -25.46 -18.81
N SER A 195 10.05 -26.26 -18.21
CA SER A 195 10.58 -27.48 -18.83
C SER A 195 9.54 -28.59 -19.04
N HIS A 196 8.49 -28.62 -18.23
CA HIS A 196 7.48 -29.68 -18.20
C HIS A 196 6.27 -29.42 -19.13
N ILE A 197 6.17 -28.25 -19.76
CA ILE A 197 5.11 -27.90 -20.70
C ILE A 197 5.62 -28.05 -22.13
N ALA A 198 4.79 -28.62 -23.02
CA ALA A 198 5.10 -28.74 -24.44
C ALA A 198 5.38 -27.35 -25.06
N GLY A 199 6.43 -27.25 -25.87
CA GLY A 199 6.89 -25.95 -26.41
C GLY A 199 7.81 -25.16 -25.48
N LYS A 200 7.97 -25.58 -24.21
CA LYS A 200 8.88 -24.96 -23.21
C LYS A 200 8.73 -23.43 -23.15
N PRO A 201 7.53 -22.91 -22.87
CA PRO A 201 7.26 -21.48 -22.84
C PRO A 201 8.20 -20.77 -21.86
N GLN A 202 8.53 -19.52 -22.18
CA GLN A 202 9.37 -18.65 -21.36
C GLN A 202 8.48 -17.68 -20.58
N ILE A 203 8.52 -17.77 -19.26
CA ILE A 203 7.81 -16.85 -18.35
C ILE A 203 8.80 -15.97 -17.60
N LEU A 204 8.31 -14.91 -16.97
CA LEU A 204 9.11 -14.10 -16.05
C LEU A 204 9.62 -14.93 -14.88
N ASP A 205 10.89 -14.73 -14.51
CA ASP A 205 11.45 -15.27 -13.28
C ASP A 205 10.98 -14.39 -12.11
N LEU A 206 9.94 -14.83 -11.39
CA LEU A 206 9.34 -14.05 -10.32
C LEU A 206 10.35 -13.69 -9.22
N ALA A 207 11.35 -14.55 -8.94
CA ALA A 207 12.38 -14.24 -7.95
C ALA A 207 13.28 -13.08 -8.42
N ASP A 208 13.63 -13.05 -9.71
CA ASP A 208 14.38 -11.94 -10.32
C ASP A 208 13.55 -10.64 -10.36
N VAL A 209 12.26 -10.74 -10.70
CA VAL A 209 11.32 -9.60 -10.67
C VAL A 209 11.28 -8.98 -9.27
N MET A 210 10.97 -9.80 -8.26
CA MET A 210 10.86 -9.35 -6.86
C MET A 210 12.17 -8.76 -6.33
N LYS A 211 13.32 -9.32 -6.74
CA LYS A 211 14.64 -8.80 -6.38
C LYS A 211 14.88 -7.42 -7.01
N LYS A 212 14.71 -7.29 -8.33
CA LYS A 212 14.97 -6.03 -9.05
C LYS A 212 14.05 -4.91 -8.62
N MET A 213 12.79 -5.22 -8.32
CA MET A 213 11.84 -4.25 -7.80
C MET A 213 12.23 -3.79 -6.40
N ARG A 214 12.64 -4.72 -5.51
CA ARG A 214 13.15 -4.36 -4.17
C ARG A 214 14.37 -3.46 -4.22
N ASP A 215 15.27 -3.67 -5.19
CA ASP A 215 16.49 -2.88 -5.35
C ASP A 215 16.25 -1.53 -6.08
N SER A 216 15.06 -1.33 -6.65
CA SER A 216 14.68 -0.12 -7.38
C SER A 216 14.01 0.91 -6.48
N ARG A 217 14.35 2.20 -6.67
CA ARG A 217 13.64 3.31 -6.02
C ARG A 217 12.31 3.66 -6.70
N ASP A 218 12.19 3.29 -7.97
CA ASP A 218 11.05 3.62 -8.81
C ASP A 218 9.92 2.59 -8.69
N ALA A 219 10.19 1.44 -8.05
CA ALA A 219 9.16 0.44 -7.72
C ALA A 219 8.52 0.70 -6.35
N GLY A 220 7.33 0.15 -6.13
CA GLY A 220 6.66 0.09 -4.83
C GLY A 220 7.17 -1.04 -3.95
N THR A 221 6.52 -1.25 -2.80
CA THR A 221 6.82 -2.43 -1.99
C THR A 221 6.46 -3.71 -2.75
N VAL A 222 7.24 -4.75 -2.53
CA VAL A 222 7.00 -6.11 -3.05
C VAL A 222 6.55 -7.06 -1.95
N ARG A 223 6.31 -6.56 -0.73
CA ARG A 223 5.89 -7.37 0.41
C ARG A 223 4.43 -7.06 0.72
N GLU A 224 3.58 -8.07 0.64
CA GLU A 224 2.13 -7.91 0.80
C GLU A 224 1.76 -7.35 2.18
N LEU A 225 2.44 -7.76 3.24
CA LEU A 225 2.20 -7.27 4.60
C LEU A 225 2.70 -5.81 4.83
N GLU A 226 3.50 -5.28 3.91
CA GLU A 226 3.96 -3.88 3.94
C GLU A 226 3.06 -2.95 3.13
N LEU A 227 2.06 -3.47 2.42
CA LEU A 227 1.07 -2.64 1.73
C LEU A 227 0.26 -1.84 2.74
N GLU A 228 0.17 -0.53 2.54
CA GLU A 228 -0.81 0.30 3.24
C GLU A 228 -2.23 0.05 2.71
N HIS A 229 -3.26 0.44 3.48
CA HIS A 229 -4.66 0.15 3.11
C HIS A 229 -5.02 0.66 1.71
N PHE A 230 -4.58 1.87 1.34
CA PHE A 230 -4.89 2.42 0.01
C PHE A 230 -4.17 1.66 -1.11
N GLU A 231 -2.92 1.23 -0.88
CA GLU A 231 -2.16 0.42 -1.85
C GLU A 231 -2.77 -0.96 -2.01
N TRP A 232 -3.34 -1.51 -0.92
CA TRP A 232 -4.08 -2.77 -0.96
C TRP A 232 -5.35 -2.65 -1.81
N ILE A 233 -6.18 -1.62 -1.61
CA ILE A 233 -7.38 -1.38 -2.45
C ILE A 233 -7.02 -1.25 -3.93
N GLU A 234 -5.95 -0.53 -4.22
CA GLU A 234 -5.42 -0.39 -5.57
C GLU A 234 -4.98 -1.75 -6.14
N ALA A 235 -4.23 -2.52 -5.36
CA ALA A 235 -3.75 -3.83 -5.76
C ALA A 235 -4.88 -4.85 -5.96
N THR A 236 -5.93 -4.85 -5.14
CA THR A 236 -7.06 -5.80 -5.25
C THR A 236 -7.88 -5.56 -6.52
N GLU A 237 -8.17 -4.30 -6.84
CA GLU A 237 -8.86 -3.92 -8.07
C GLU A 237 -8.06 -4.33 -9.31
N ASN A 238 -6.75 -4.06 -9.30
CA ASN A 238 -5.86 -4.41 -10.40
C ASN A 238 -5.67 -5.92 -10.54
N PHE A 239 -5.58 -6.63 -9.42
CA PHE A 239 -5.53 -8.08 -9.40
C PHE A 239 -6.83 -8.67 -9.97
N TYR A 240 -8.00 -8.13 -9.63
CA TYR A 240 -9.26 -8.55 -10.23
C TYR A 240 -9.27 -8.31 -11.75
N ALA A 241 -8.81 -7.15 -12.23
CA ALA A 241 -8.70 -6.86 -13.67
C ALA A 241 -7.76 -7.83 -14.40
N TYR A 242 -6.66 -8.21 -13.75
CA TYR A 242 -5.73 -9.24 -14.22
C TYR A 242 -6.41 -10.60 -14.34
N GLN A 243 -7.13 -11.04 -13.30
CA GLN A 243 -7.88 -12.29 -13.32
C GLN A 243 -8.94 -12.30 -14.43
N VAL A 244 -9.65 -11.18 -14.63
CA VAL A 244 -10.60 -11.04 -15.75
C VAL A 244 -9.89 -11.20 -17.10
N SER A 245 -8.70 -10.64 -17.25
CA SER A 245 -7.91 -10.75 -18.49
C SER A 245 -7.41 -12.18 -18.75
N LEU A 246 -7.14 -12.96 -17.70
CA LEU A 246 -6.75 -14.38 -17.82
C LEU A 246 -7.91 -15.28 -18.23
N TYR A 247 -9.11 -15.03 -17.69
CA TYR A 247 -10.24 -15.95 -17.73
C TYR A 247 -11.47 -15.40 -18.48
N ALA A 248 -11.30 -14.37 -19.32
CA ALA A 248 -12.38 -13.71 -20.05
C ALA A 248 -13.18 -14.66 -20.96
N GLU A 249 -12.61 -15.80 -21.36
CA GLU A 249 -13.25 -16.76 -22.26
C GLU A 249 -12.97 -18.21 -21.79
N GLY A 250 -13.92 -18.83 -21.07
CA GLY A 250 -13.83 -20.26 -20.71
C GLY A 250 -14.63 -20.72 -19.49
N THR A 251 -14.50 -22.01 -19.15
CA THR A 251 -15.12 -22.67 -17.98
C THR A 251 -14.61 -22.17 -16.63
N ASP A 252 -13.52 -21.40 -16.61
CA ASP A 252 -12.82 -20.92 -15.41
C ASP A 252 -13.22 -19.49 -14.99
N ALA A 253 -14.33 -18.95 -15.50
CA ALA A 253 -14.90 -17.65 -15.11
C ALA A 253 -15.25 -17.52 -13.60
N HIS A 254 -15.12 -18.62 -12.84
CA HIS A 254 -15.28 -18.64 -11.39
C HIS A 254 -14.14 -17.95 -10.64
N GLU A 255 -12.93 -17.89 -11.21
CA GLU A 255 -11.74 -17.32 -10.56
C GLU A 255 -11.88 -15.81 -10.27
N PRO A 256 -12.19 -14.93 -11.25
CA PRO A 256 -12.43 -13.51 -10.95
C PRO A 256 -13.56 -13.31 -9.94
N THR A 257 -14.60 -14.15 -9.99
CA THR A 257 -15.74 -14.07 -9.07
C THR A 257 -15.34 -14.38 -7.62
N PHE A 258 -14.41 -15.31 -7.40
CA PHE A 258 -13.85 -15.56 -6.07
C PHE A 258 -13.17 -14.30 -5.53
N TYR A 259 -12.23 -13.72 -6.29
CA TYR A 259 -11.45 -12.57 -5.82
C TYR A 259 -12.32 -11.34 -5.56
N ARG A 260 -13.35 -11.11 -6.38
CA ARG A 260 -14.33 -10.05 -6.14
C ARG A 260 -15.07 -10.22 -4.81
N LYS A 261 -15.43 -11.46 -4.44
CA LYS A 261 -16.08 -11.75 -3.15
C LYS A 261 -15.09 -11.66 -1.99
N HIS A 262 -13.89 -12.19 -2.17
CA HIS A 262 -12.82 -12.22 -1.18
C HIS A 262 -12.40 -10.81 -0.74
N PHE A 263 -11.96 -9.97 -1.68
CA PHE A 263 -11.56 -8.59 -1.39
C PHE A 263 -12.76 -7.74 -0.97
N GLY A 264 -13.87 -7.85 -1.70
CA GLY A 264 -15.09 -7.10 -1.44
C GLY A 264 -15.70 -7.37 -0.06
N PHE A 265 -15.47 -8.53 0.57
CA PHE A 265 -15.92 -8.76 1.94
C PHE A 265 -15.33 -7.73 2.91
N PHE A 266 -14.02 -7.49 2.82
CA PHE A 266 -13.33 -6.58 3.73
C PHE A 266 -13.60 -5.11 3.38
N GLU A 267 -13.59 -4.76 2.09
CA GLU A 267 -13.86 -3.39 1.62
C GLU A 267 -15.23 -2.87 2.11
N ASN A 268 -16.23 -3.76 2.15
CA ASN A 268 -17.58 -3.42 2.59
C ASN A 268 -17.74 -3.34 4.13
N GLN A 269 -16.68 -3.49 4.92
CA GLN A 269 -16.73 -3.31 6.36
C GLN A 269 -16.60 -1.84 6.75
N VAL A 270 -17.47 -1.37 7.66
CA VAL A 270 -17.50 0.03 8.14
C VAL A 270 -16.16 0.47 8.75
N ASP A 271 -15.44 -0.45 9.39
CA ASP A 271 -14.17 -0.19 10.08
C ASP A 271 -12.95 -0.70 9.30
N SER A 272 -13.08 -0.96 7.99
CA SER A 272 -12.03 -1.58 7.16
C SER A 272 -10.69 -0.86 7.28
N VAL A 273 -10.63 0.44 7.01
CA VAL A 273 -9.42 1.28 7.10
C VAL A 273 -8.75 1.14 8.48
N LYS A 274 -9.55 1.19 9.55
CA LYS A 274 -9.06 1.17 10.94
C LYS A 274 -8.52 -0.19 11.37
N LEU A 275 -9.09 -1.26 10.83
CA LEU A 275 -8.79 -2.64 11.21
C LEU A 275 -7.86 -3.34 10.21
N TYR A 276 -7.42 -2.63 9.16
CA TYR A 276 -6.60 -3.19 8.09
C TYR A 276 -5.32 -3.85 8.58
N ASP A 277 -4.56 -3.21 9.48
CA ASP A 277 -3.32 -3.79 10.02
C ASP A 277 -3.55 -5.11 10.79
N LEU A 278 -4.74 -5.33 11.33
CA LEU A 278 -5.12 -6.57 11.99
C LEU A 278 -5.70 -7.61 11.02
N TRP A 279 -6.13 -7.16 9.84
CA TRP A 279 -6.77 -7.98 8.82
C TRP A 279 -5.80 -8.50 7.76
N LYS A 280 -4.79 -7.72 7.36
CA LYS A 280 -3.91 -8.05 6.21
C LYS A 280 -3.20 -9.40 6.32
N ASP A 281 -2.83 -9.84 7.52
CA ASP A 281 -2.25 -11.18 7.73
C ASP A 281 -3.27 -12.30 7.43
N ILE A 282 -4.52 -12.10 7.85
CA ILE A 282 -5.62 -13.05 7.65
C ILE A 282 -6.03 -13.08 6.18
N GLU A 283 -6.14 -11.90 5.55
CA GLU A 283 -6.41 -11.78 4.13
C GLU A 283 -5.39 -12.58 3.32
N LEU A 284 -4.11 -12.34 3.56
CA LEU A 284 -3.03 -13.03 2.88
C LEU A 284 -3.10 -14.54 3.05
N GLU A 285 -3.38 -15.03 4.27
CA GLU A 285 -3.54 -16.47 4.52
C GLU A 285 -4.69 -17.06 3.70
N MET A 286 -5.85 -16.40 3.69
CA MET A 286 -7.04 -16.86 2.98
C MET A 286 -6.85 -16.81 1.47
N HIS A 287 -6.20 -15.77 0.96
CA HIS A 287 -5.83 -15.61 -0.44
C HIS A 287 -4.88 -16.73 -0.88
N GLN A 288 -3.78 -16.96 -0.15
CA GLN A 288 -2.82 -18.02 -0.46
C GLN A 288 -3.45 -19.42 -0.35
N LYS A 289 -4.38 -19.62 0.60
CA LYS A 289 -5.13 -20.87 0.71
C LYS A 289 -5.94 -21.14 -0.57
N HIS A 290 -6.61 -20.13 -1.12
CA HIS A 290 -7.32 -20.26 -2.37
C HIS A 290 -6.37 -20.51 -3.56
N GLN A 291 -5.31 -19.72 -3.70
CA GLN A 291 -4.31 -19.91 -4.76
C GLN A 291 -3.74 -21.34 -4.79
N ASN A 292 -3.46 -21.92 -3.61
CA ASN A 292 -2.85 -23.24 -3.50
C ASN A 292 -3.84 -24.41 -3.61
N LYS A 293 -5.08 -24.24 -3.13
CA LYS A 293 -6.05 -25.34 -2.97
C LYS A 293 -7.37 -25.13 -3.72
N ARG A 294 -7.54 -24.02 -4.44
CA ARG A 294 -8.76 -23.62 -5.15
C ARG A 294 -10.01 -23.70 -4.27
N THR A 295 -9.92 -23.18 -3.05
CA THR A 295 -11.03 -23.21 -2.09
C THR A 295 -12.14 -22.26 -2.49
N ASN A 296 -13.40 -22.61 -2.21
CA ASN A 296 -14.52 -21.69 -2.46
C ASN A 296 -14.57 -20.55 -1.44
N PHE A 297 -15.22 -19.45 -1.82
CA PHE A 297 -15.57 -18.38 -0.89
C PHE A 297 -16.70 -18.85 0.04
N ASP A 298 -16.45 -18.85 1.35
CA ASP A 298 -17.43 -19.15 2.39
C ASP A 298 -17.64 -17.95 3.31
N LEU A 299 -18.82 -17.34 3.24
CA LEU A 299 -19.16 -16.17 4.05
C LEU A 299 -19.06 -16.44 5.56
N PHE A 300 -19.28 -17.68 6.02
CA PHE A 300 -19.20 -18.03 7.44
C PHE A 300 -17.76 -17.92 7.97
N ASP A 301 -16.79 -18.45 7.23
CA ASP A 301 -15.37 -18.37 7.58
C ASP A 301 -14.91 -16.91 7.69
N TYR A 302 -15.25 -16.08 6.69
CA TYR A 302 -14.86 -14.67 6.68
C TYR A 302 -15.48 -13.89 7.85
N ARG A 303 -16.76 -14.14 8.16
CA ARG A 303 -17.41 -13.53 9.34
C ARG A 303 -16.76 -13.96 10.65
N THR A 304 -16.34 -15.21 10.74
CA THR A 304 -15.65 -15.75 11.91
C THR A 304 -14.30 -15.06 12.13
N GLU A 305 -13.48 -14.98 11.09
CA GLU A 305 -12.18 -14.29 11.18
C GLU A 305 -12.35 -12.79 11.43
N TRP A 306 -13.33 -12.15 10.80
CA TRP A 306 -13.64 -10.75 11.08
C TRP A 306 -14.06 -10.51 12.53
N GLY A 307 -14.86 -11.41 13.10
CA GLY A 307 -15.21 -11.40 14.52
C GLY A 307 -13.98 -11.48 15.43
N ARG A 308 -12.97 -12.27 15.05
CA ARG A 308 -11.69 -12.36 15.77
C ARG A 308 -10.89 -11.07 15.67
N VAL A 309 -10.84 -10.42 14.49
CA VAL A 309 -10.18 -9.11 14.32
C VAL A 309 -10.82 -8.06 15.23
N LYS A 310 -12.14 -7.95 15.24
CA LYS A 310 -12.86 -7.02 16.13
C LYS A 310 -12.59 -7.30 17.60
N SER A 311 -12.56 -8.58 17.98
CA SER A 311 -12.24 -8.99 19.35
C SER A 311 -10.81 -8.61 19.77
N ARG A 312 -9.83 -8.81 18.87
CA ARG A 312 -8.42 -8.40 19.09
C ARG A 312 -8.31 -6.88 19.23
N PHE A 313 -8.97 -6.13 18.37
CA PHE A 313 -8.99 -4.67 18.44
C PHE A 313 -9.55 -4.17 19.78
N ASN A 314 -10.68 -4.71 20.22
CA ASN A 314 -11.28 -4.36 21.50
C ASN A 314 -10.37 -4.71 22.69
N ALA A 315 -9.67 -5.85 22.64
CA ALA A 315 -8.71 -6.24 23.67
C ALA A 315 -7.52 -5.27 23.77
N ILE A 316 -7.00 -4.79 22.64
CA ILE A 316 -5.93 -3.77 22.60
C ILE A 316 -6.44 -2.46 23.23
N GLY A 317 -7.65 -2.03 22.87
CA GLY A 317 -8.28 -0.83 23.43
C GLY A 317 -8.46 -0.91 24.96
N MET A 318 -8.85 -2.07 25.49
CA MET A 318 -8.99 -2.28 26.93
C MET A 318 -7.66 -2.34 27.68
N ARG A 319 -6.59 -2.85 27.05
CA ARG A 319 -5.26 -2.92 27.67
C ARG A 319 -4.64 -1.54 27.87
N ASN A 320 -4.91 -0.62 26.95
CA ASN A 320 -4.46 0.78 27.06
C ASN A 320 -5.26 1.61 28.08
N GLN A 321 -6.44 1.14 28.51
CA GLN A 321 -7.25 1.80 29.54
C GLN A 321 -6.99 1.26 30.96
N LYS A 322 -6.52 0.02 31.10
CA LYS A 322 -6.28 -0.63 32.41
C LYS A 322 -5.00 -0.21 33.14
N SER A 323 -4.16 0.65 32.56
CA SER A 323 -2.96 1.19 33.22
C SER A 323 -3.27 2.28 34.26
N HIS A 324 -4.54 2.66 34.44
CA HIS A 324 -4.97 3.57 35.50
C HIS A 324 -6.23 3.02 36.18
N THR A 325 -6.05 2.40 37.35
CA THR A 325 -6.99 2.30 38.50
C THR A 325 -6.94 0.93 39.18
N ASP A 326 -6.19 0.84 40.28
CA ASP A 326 -6.25 -0.23 41.28
C ASP A 326 -7.21 0.17 42.41
N SER A 327 -8.21 -0.66 42.70
CA SER A 327 -8.67 -1.09 44.05
C SER A 327 -9.98 -1.90 43.97
N PRO A 328 -10.19 -2.95 44.79
CA PRO A 328 -11.35 -3.84 44.70
C PRO A 328 -12.45 -3.52 45.74
N PRO A 329 -13.71 -3.97 45.51
CA PRO A 329 -14.40 -4.65 46.60
C PRO A 329 -15.29 -5.86 46.20
N VAL A 330 -15.05 -6.95 46.92
CA VAL A 330 -15.95 -7.81 47.74
C VAL A 330 -17.49 -7.83 47.53
N SER A 331 -17.99 -9.04 47.24
CA SER A 331 -19.20 -9.80 47.69
C SER A 331 -20.65 -9.52 47.24
N SER A 332 -21.20 -10.58 46.60
CA SER A 332 -22.49 -11.30 46.78
C SER A 332 -23.87 -10.62 46.71
N SER A 333 -24.65 -10.94 45.67
CA SER A 333 -26.03 -11.50 45.74
C SER A 333 -26.54 -11.90 44.33
N ASN A 334 -27.16 -13.08 44.20
CA ASN A 334 -27.64 -13.65 42.93
C ASN A 334 -29.00 -13.06 42.49
N SER A 335 -28.98 -12.24 41.46
CA SER A 335 -30.12 -11.87 40.63
C SER A 335 -29.64 -11.69 39.18
N PHE A 336 -30.50 -11.96 38.19
CA PHE A 336 -30.19 -11.66 36.79
C PHE A 336 -29.70 -10.22 36.68
N PRO A 337 -28.61 -9.93 35.93
CA PRO A 337 -28.16 -8.55 35.73
C PRO A 337 -29.16 -7.85 34.82
N THR A 338 -30.25 -7.34 35.39
CA THR A 338 -31.08 -6.33 34.75
C THR A 338 -30.19 -5.13 34.49
N GLY A 339 -29.99 -4.82 33.20
CA GLY A 339 -29.06 -3.82 32.73
C GLY A 339 -29.31 -2.46 33.39
N ASN A 340 -28.50 -2.15 34.40
CA ASN A 340 -28.36 -0.79 34.89
C ASN A 340 -27.32 -0.11 34.01
N LYS A 341 -27.66 1.06 33.48
CA LYS A 341 -26.89 1.83 32.48
C LYS A 341 -25.59 2.45 33.02
N ASP A 342 -25.06 1.96 34.15
CA ASP A 342 -23.89 2.54 34.78
C ASP A 342 -22.65 1.64 34.71
N LYS A 343 -21.57 2.33 34.34
CA LYS A 343 -20.22 1.90 34.01
C LYS A 343 -19.62 0.89 35.00
N GLY A 344 -18.94 -0.13 34.46
CA GLY A 344 -17.98 -0.94 35.21
C GLY A 344 -17.79 -2.33 34.64
N SER A 345 -16.60 -2.58 34.09
CA SER A 345 -16.08 -3.88 33.63
C SER A 345 -16.72 -5.10 34.32
N ARG A 346 -17.53 -5.87 33.60
CA ARG A 346 -17.89 -7.23 34.04
C ARG A 346 -17.21 -8.22 33.11
N ILE A 347 -16.33 -9.03 33.70
CA ILE A 347 -15.72 -10.18 33.02
C ILE A 347 -16.86 -11.05 32.50
N PRO A 348 -16.85 -11.45 31.21
CA PRO A 348 -17.89 -12.31 30.68
C PRO A 348 -18.01 -13.58 31.53
N CYS A 349 -19.24 -13.89 31.94
CA CYS A 349 -19.56 -15.09 32.71
C CYS A 349 -20.10 -16.19 31.80
N CYS A 350 -19.75 -17.43 32.11
CA CYS A 350 -20.28 -18.61 31.44
C CYS A 350 -21.80 -18.70 31.63
N ILE A 351 -22.54 -18.92 30.54
CA ILE A 351 -24.00 -19.01 30.57
C ILE A 351 -24.52 -20.28 31.29
N ILE A 352 -23.69 -21.31 31.44
CA ILE A 352 -24.09 -22.54 32.14
C ILE A 352 -23.97 -22.36 33.66
N CYS A 353 -22.79 -22.02 34.19
CA CYS A 353 -22.55 -21.96 35.65
C CYS A 353 -22.48 -20.55 36.26
N GLY A 354 -22.35 -19.50 35.44
CA GLY A 354 -22.13 -18.13 35.88
C GLY A 354 -20.73 -17.79 36.39
N GLY A 355 -19.78 -18.71 36.27
CA GLY A 355 -18.38 -18.43 36.56
C GLY A 355 -17.76 -17.49 35.52
N ALA A 356 -16.90 -16.58 35.97
CA ALA A 356 -16.16 -15.68 35.08
C ALA A 356 -14.98 -16.40 34.42
N GLY A 357 -14.52 -15.88 33.27
CA GLY A 357 -13.22 -16.25 32.69
C GLY A 357 -13.17 -17.54 31.87
N HIS A 358 -14.32 -18.16 31.59
CA HIS A 358 -14.41 -19.30 30.67
C HIS A 358 -15.73 -19.25 29.87
N THR A 359 -15.77 -19.97 28.75
CA THR A 359 -16.96 -20.10 27.91
C THR A 359 -17.65 -21.44 28.16
N TYR A 360 -18.91 -21.57 27.75
CA TYR A 360 -19.67 -22.83 27.87
C TYR A 360 -19.09 -23.98 27.02
N LEU A 361 -18.15 -23.68 26.13
CA LEU A 361 -17.46 -24.69 25.32
C LEU A 361 -16.52 -25.57 26.15
N VAL A 362 -16.03 -25.04 27.28
CA VAL A 362 -15.12 -25.72 28.22
C VAL A 362 -15.90 -26.44 29.33
N HIS A 363 -17.23 -26.47 29.23
CA HIS A 363 -18.08 -27.12 30.21
C HIS A 363 -18.25 -28.59 29.84
N ASP A 364 -17.52 -29.44 30.56
CA ASP A 364 -17.80 -30.86 30.69
C ASP A 364 -18.75 -31.05 31.89
N ASP A 365 -19.64 -32.03 31.83
CA ASP A 365 -20.86 -32.08 32.67
C ASP A 365 -20.66 -32.08 34.20
N ASN A 366 -19.42 -32.15 34.71
CA ASN A 366 -19.14 -32.35 36.14
C ASN A 366 -18.19 -31.33 36.82
N THR A 367 -17.60 -30.37 36.11
CA THR A 367 -16.48 -29.57 36.68
C THR A 367 -16.88 -28.24 37.34
N HIS A 368 -18.09 -27.73 37.11
CA HIS A 368 -18.44 -26.33 37.45
C HIS A 368 -19.78 -26.16 38.18
N GLY A 369 -20.27 -27.22 38.85
CA GLY A 369 -21.51 -27.20 39.61
C GLY A 369 -22.78 -27.26 38.75
N PRO A 370 -23.97 -27.24 39.36
CA PRO A 370 -25.22 -27.42 38.64
C PRO A 370 -25.49 -26.27 37.66
N PRO A 371 -26.08 -26.55 36.48
CA PRO A 371 -26.41 -25.54 35.49
C PRO A 371 -27.41 -24.52 36.04
N LYS A 372 -27.07 -23.24 35.98
CA LYS A 372 -27.89 -22.13 36.50
C LYS A 372 -28.85 -21.57 35.47
N TRP A 373 -28.39 -21.31 34.24
CA TRP A 373 -29.19 -20.61 33.23
C TRP A 373 -29.35 -21.35 31.92
N ALA A 374 -28.47 -22.30 31.62
CA ALA A 374 -28.56 -23.16 30.43
C ALA A 374 -27.97 -24.55 30.72
N THR A 375 -28.53 -25.57 30.07
CA THR A 375 -27.96 -26.93 29.93
C THR A 375 -27.51 -27.14 28.50
N ARG A 376 -26.49 -27.97 28.28
CA ARG A 376 -25.99 -28.30 26.95
C ARG A 376 -26.48 -29.68 26.52
N GLU A 377 -26.92 -29.80 25.27
CA GLU A 377 -27.20 -31.09 24.64
C GLU A 377 -26.59 -31.06 23.24
N GLY A 378 -25.47 -31.76 23.05
CA GLY A 378 -24.68 -31.65 21.83
C GLY A 378 -24.08 -30.26 21.64
N ALA A 379 -24.45 -29.59 20.55
CA ALA A 379 -24.02 -28.22 20.23
C ALA A 379 -24.95 -27.15 20.83
N ASP A 380 -26.07 -27.57 21.38
CA ASP A 380 -27.21 -26.70 21.61
C ASP A 380 -27.38 -26.34 23.09
N LEU A 381 -27.90 -25.14 23.33
CA LEU A 381 -28.20 -24.65 24.67
C LEU A 381 -29.70 -24.70 24.90
N LEU A 382 -30.10 -25.28 26.02
CA LEU A 382 -31.49 -25.40 26.42
C LEU A 382 -31.70 -24.81 27.81
N HIS A 383 -32.89 -24.29 28.06
CA HIS A 383 -33.26 -23.83 29.39
C HIS A 383 -33.34 -25.02 30.35
N PRO A 384 -32.71 -24.97 31.56
CA PRO A 384 -32.57 -26.15 32.43
C PRO A 384 -33.88 -26.81 32.84
N ARG A 385 -34.94 -26.01 33.00
CA ARG A 385 -36.27 -26.49 33.43
C ARG A 385 -37.23 -26.83 32.29
N THR A 386 -37.43 -25.91 31.33
CA THR A 386 -38.43 -26.07 30.25
C THR A 386 -37.88 -26.85 29.07
N ARG A 387 -36.56 -27.07 29.00
CA ARG A 387 -35.87 -27.68 27.85
C ARG A 387 -36.13 -26.94 26.54
N ALA A 388 -36.57 -25.68 26.61
CA ALA A 388 -36.74 -24.84 25.44
C ALA A 388 -35.38 -24.35 24.94
N TRP A 389 -35.28 -24.19 23.64
CA TRP A 389 -34.04 -23.84 22.96
C TRP A 389 -33.64 -22.40 23.25
N ILE A 390 -32.37 -22.20 23.57
CA ILE A 390 -31.79 -20.89 23.84
C ILE A 390 -31.03 -20.45 22.59
N CYS A 391 -31.52 -19.39 21.95
CA CYS A 391 -30.86 -18.87 20.75
C CYS A 391 -29.66 -17.99 21.12
N SER A 392 -28.50 -18.60 21.37
CA SER A 392 -27.26 -17.86 21.65
C SER A 392 -26.92 -16.84 20.56
N TYR A 393 -27.15 -17.20 19.29
CA TYR A 393 -26.94 -16.34 18.13
C TYR A 393 -27.82 -15.08 18.15
N TRP A 394 -29.12 -15.22 18.43
CA TRP A 394 -30.04 -14.06 18.50
C TRP A 394 -29.64 -13.09 19.61
N ASN A 395 -29.22 -13.59 20.77
CA ASN A 395 -28.90 -12.75 21.92
C ASN A 395 -27.59 -11.94 21.74
N ILE A 396 -26.71 -12.33 20.82
CA ILE A 396 -25.50 -11.57 20.48
C ILE A 396 -25.81 -10.40 19.52
N PHE A 397 -26.80 -10.58 18.64
CA PHE A 397 -27.02 -9.67 17.49
C PHE A 397 -28.37 -8.92 17.49
N SER A 398 -29.27 -9.19 18.43
CA SER A 398 -30.60 -8.59 18.49
C SER A 398 -30.93 -7.97 19.85
N THR A 399 -31.85 -7.01 19.85
CA THR A 399 -32.49 -6.48 21.05
C THR A 399 -33.73 -7.31 21.38
N CYS A 400 -34.12 -7.35 22.67
CA CYS A 400 -35.32 -8.04 23.19
C CYS A 400 -36.65 -7.67 22.48
N SER A 401 -36.65 -6.64 21.62
CA SER A 401 -37.82 -6.15 20.90
C SER A 401 -38.14 -6.90 19.60
N LYS A 402 -37.25 -7.74 19.08
CA LYS A 402 -37.46 -8.47 17.82
C LYS A 402 -37.72 -9.95 18.07
N LYS A 403 -38.64 -10.53 17.29
CA LYS A 403 -38.98 -11.95 17.34
C LYS A 403 -37.94 -12.83 16.65
N CYS A 404 -37.49 -13.90 17.30
CA CYS A 404 -36.67 -14.94 16.72
C CYS A 404 -37.48 -15.70 15.66
N THR A 405 -36.86 -15.99 14.52
CA THR A 405 -37.51 -16.67 13.39
C THR A 405 -37.80 -18.15 13.65
N ALA A 406 -37.17 -18.74 14.66
CA ALA A 406 -37.40 -20.11 15.09
C ALA A 406 -38.50 -20.15 16.17
N ALA A 407 -39.55 -20.93 15.92
CA ALA A 407 -40.57 -21.20 16.92
C ALA A 407 -39.95 -21.90 18.14
N ASN A 408 -40.36 -21.51 19.35
CA ASN A 408 -39.97 -22.10 20.65
C ASN A 408 -38.58 -21.74 21.18
N HIS A 409 -37.95 -20.67 20.66
CA HIS A 409 -36.73 -20.12 21.28
C HIS A 409 -37.07 -19.19 22.45
N ILE A 410 -36.28 -19.26 23.53
CA ILE A 410 -36.36 -18.34 24.68
C ILE A 410 -35.21 -17.33 24.60
N CYS A 411 -35.52 -16.04 24.81
CA CYS A 411 -34.52 -14.99 24.91
C CYS A 411 -33.78 -15.03 26.26
N THR A 412 -32.45 -14.95 26.25
CA THR A 412 -31.66 -14.99 27.49
C THR A 412 -31.68 -13.68 28.28
N LEU A 413 -32.11 -12.58 27.65
CA LEU A 413 -32.19 -11.27 28.30
C LEU A 413 -33.46 -11.12 29.14
N CYS A 414 -34.60 -11.61 28.65
CA CYS A 414 -35.90 -11.45 29.32
C CYS A 414 -36.59 -12.76 29.72
N GLY A 415 -36.12 -13.91 29.25
CA GLY A 415 -36.75 -15.21 29.48
C GLY A 415 -38.06 -15.45 28.70
N GLY A 416 -38.40 -14.57 27.76
CA GLY A 416 -39.65 -14.64 26.99
C GLY A 416 -39.54 -15.42 25.66
N PRO A 417 -40.66 -15.97 25.17
CA PRO A 417 -40.75 -16.59 23.84
C PRO A 417 -41.01 -15.50 22.80
N HIS A 418 -39.96 -14.98 22.17
CA HIS A 418 -40.12 -14.00 21.10
C HIS A 418 -39.20 -14.29 19.92
#